data_AF-A0A3D0GVT5-F1
#
_entry.id   AF-A0A3D0GVT5-F1
#
_cell.length_a   1.000
_cell.length_b   1.000
_cell.length_c   1.000
_cell.angle_alpha   90.00
_cell.angle_beta   90.00
_cell.angle_gamma   90.00
#
_symmetry.space_group_name_H-M   'P 1'
#
loop_
_entity.id
_entity.type
_entity.pdbx_description
1 polymer ?
#
loop_
_entity_poly.entity_id
_entity_poly.type
_entity_poly.pdbx_seq_one_letter_code
_entity_poly.pdbx_strand_id
1 'polypeptide(L)'
;MKRKISAAVLAIMILMSTASCETKKSINVKKSSTEGSRSLSQMKDNKEIPDGLLEIMSESEKKVNEFMEEYGKTSDITDVSNRFITRAELCDKTLKSIEIFKEKAEGFKDLGDACQNMRDNYFELVCGSLRLKKEVYSFMGEYFTINYTMPELKGTYEEYFSNIESFYEERRKEYEGINSIPDCIVTEWDGYKKCDEVLKYSIDKYKGASKNNDWLKIHSARNLAERFRKAEEVSYNSFLEGLKRHNQFSDYMISYATKIYEELVEYNELDDETKNKYEFKNESFGKINLYYYNIDTIYPALYNTYDAIFVLAAGSLGGTRDIVVEAEIPGFTQKYKQSFKITTDFKRILIKPPVLNEKVKLDTSKEAQIVVSIYEKNGIDLISTKTYPVKIMSINDVAWYGDEYGVSTRDNILCYLTPYSDSMDKLRRNAINSIKTISSGRLESVIGYQGNLHYYNTYIQAAGVMRALYNMGVRYDMGSFSLEASHQRVKFPDDVIDDKSGLCIETSLTVASALQAAGMHVLLVMPPGHAQVAVEVSDKGDGVGEYYLIETTSLDSSNNNDSIYKTAAEAIYKDSKNLPKSGPIKYMTKTEWSEYLKNCYVIDCNDSTVLGLTPLYQ
;
A
#
# COMPACT_ATOMS: atom_id res chain seq x y z
N MET A 1 19.89 8.26 -14.10
CA MET A 1 19.49 8.92 -15.37
C MET A 1 18.36 8.20 -16.12
N LYS A 2 18.44 6.89 -16.41
CA LYS A 2 17.39 6.17 -17.17
C LYS A 2 15.98 6.16 -16.53
N ARG A 3 15.86 6.05 -15.20
CA ARG A 3 14.56 6.07 -14.49
C ARG A 3 13.85 7.43 -14.56
N LYS A 4 14.59 8.55 -14.47
CA LYS A 4 14.04 9.93 -14.52
C LYS A 4 13.39 10.26 -15.86
N ILE A 5 14.08 9.93 -16.96
CA ILE A 5 13.53 10.10 -18.31
C ILE A 5 12.27 9.25 -18.44
N SER A 6 12.26 8.01 -17.95
CA SER A 6 11.06 7.16 -18.00
C SER A 6 9.90 7.69 -17.17
N ALA A 7 10.12 8.16 -15.93
CA ALA A 7 9.07 8.61 -15.03
C ALA A 7 8.44 9.94 -15.47
N ALA A 8 9.26 10.90 -15.92
CA ALA A 8 8.80 12.17 -16.47
C ALA A 8 8.11 11.98 -17.82
N VAL A 9 8.68 11.17 -18.72
CA VAL A 9 8.06 10.84 -20.02
C VAL A 9 6.76 10.07 -19.82
N LEU A 10 6.69 9.17 -18.83
CA LEU A 10 5.47 8.43 -18.49
C LEU A 10 4.40 9.34 -17.89
N ALA A 11 4.74 10.22 -16.94
CA ALA A 11 3.80 11.20 -16.37
C ALA A 11 3.26 12.16 -17.44
N ILE A 12 4.13 12.63 -18.34
CA ILE A 12 3.74 13.45 -19.49
C ILE A 12 2.81 12.66 -20.42
N MET A 13 3.16 11.44 -20.82
CA MET A 13 2.30 10.61 -21.69
C MET A 13 0.95 10.28 -21.04
N ILE A 14 0.95 9.98 -19.75
CA ILE A 14 -0.26 9.61 -18.99
C ILE A 14 -1.21 10.81 -18.87
N LEU A 15 -0.68 12.00 -18.55
CA LEU A 15 -1.47 13.22 -18.41
C LEU A 15 -1.81 13.90 -19.75
N MET A 16 -1.11 13.56 -20.84
CA MET A 16 -1.41 14.04 -22.21
C MET A 16 -2.40 13.15 -22.98
N SER A 17 -2.66 11.92 -22.55
CA SER A 17 -3.57 11.02 -23.28
C SER A 17 -5.04 11.44 -23.16
N THR A 18 -5.52 12.23 -24.11
CA THR A 18 -6.96 12.34 -24.40
C THR A 18 -7.44 10.99 -24.94
N ALA A 19 -8.29 10.32 -24.18
CA ALA A 19 -9.15 9.21 -24.61
C ALA A 19 -8.62 8.24 -25.70
N SER A 20 -7.40 7.70 -25.60
CA SER A 20 -7.10 6.35 -26.09
C SER A 20 -5.79 5.86 -25.46
N CYS A 21 -5.83 4.69 -24.84
CA CYS A 21 -4.60 3.91 -24.61
C CYS A 21 -4.96 2.45 -24.33
N GLU A 22 -4.85 1.62 -25.35
CA GLU A 22 -4.28 0.29 -25.17
C GLU A 22 -2.79 0.46 -24.85
N THR A 23 -2.35 -0.02 -23.69
CA THR A 23 -0.92 -0.21 -23.40
C THR A 23 -0.71 -1.56 -22.71
N LYS A 24 0.39 -2.20 -23.10
CA LYS A 24 0.79 -3.57 -22.79
C LYS A 24 0.95 -3.81 -21.29
N LYS A 25 0.28 -4.90 -20.84
CA LYS A 25 0.53 -5.77 -19.67
C LYS A 25 1.28 -5.14 -18.48
N SER A 26 0.52 -4.44 -17.64
CA SER A 26 0.43 -4.71 -16.20
C SER A 26 -0.92 -4.15 -15.70
N ILE A 27 -1.54 -4.88 -14.78
CA ILE A 27 -2.89 -4.69 -14.20
C ILE A 27 -4.07 -4.92 -15.16
N ASN A 28 -4.70 -6.09 -15.04
CA ASN A 28 -5.97 -6.43 -15.69
C ASN A 28 -7.14 -5.72 -14.99
N VAL A 29 -7.17 -4.38 -14.99
CA VAL A 29 -8.33 -3.62 -14.50
C VAL A 29 -9.47 -3.74 -15.51
N LYS A 30 -10.52 -4.47 -15.16
CA LYS A 30 -11.79 -4.42 -15.91
C LYS A 30 -12.51 -3.10 -15.59
N LYS A 31 -12.58 -2.24 -16.59
CA LYS A 31 -13.13 -0.88 -16.50
C LYS A 31 -14.64 -0.91 -16.77
N SER A 32 -15.42 -0.20 -15.96
CA SER A 32 -16.82 0.11 -16.26
C SER A 32 -17.21 1.45 -15.65
N SER A 33 -17.69 2.40 -16.47
CA SER A 33 -18.39 3.61 -15.99
C SER A 33 -19.89 3.34 -15.87
N THR A 34 -20.56 4.04 -14.97
CA THR A 34 -22.03 4.02 -14.87
C THR A 34 -22.49 5.43 -14.48
N GLU A 35 -23.42 5.98 -15.24
CA GLU A 35 -24.05 7.28 -14.96
C GLU A 35 -25.40 7.04 -14.27
N GLY A 36 -25.61 7.64 -13.11
CA GLY A 36 -26.93 7.70 -12.47
C GLY A 36 -27.51 9.10 -12.61
N SER A 37 -28.67 9.23 -13.26
CA SER A 37 -29.36 10.52 -13.43
C SER A 37 -30.47 10.69 -12.40
N ARG A 38 -30.63 11.93 -11.93
CA ARG A 38 -31.94 12.45 -11.53
C ARG A 38 -32.47 13.21 -12.74
N SER A 39 -33.70 12.96 -13.12
CA SER A 39 -34.37 13.67 -14.21
C SER A 39 -35.10 14.87 -13.62
N LEU A 40 -34.71 16.11 -13.96
CA LEU A 40 -35.57 17.30 -13.80
C LEU A 40 -36.42 17.52 -15.06
N SER A 41 -36.84 16.45 -15.76
CA SER A 41 -37.75 16.46 -16.93
C SER A 41 -39.16 17.04 -16.65
N GLN A 42 -39.30 17.93 -15.68
CA GLN A 42 -40.53 18.62 -15.32
C GLN A 42 -40.36 20.15 -15.24
N MET A 43 -39.15 20.70 -15.38
CA MET A 43 -38.93 22.15 -15.43
C MET A 43 -39.09 22.65 -16.86
N LYS A 44 -40.30 23.14 -17.19
CA LYS A 44 -40.54 23.88 -18.43
C LYS A 44 -40.05 25.31 -18.27
N ASP A 45 -39.32 25.80 -19.26
CA ASP A 45 -38.98 27.21 -19.35
C ASP A 45 -39.83 27.87 -20.43
N ASN A 46 -40.50 28.95 -20.07
CA ASN A 46 -41.39 29.70 -20.97
C ASN A 46 -40.84 31.10 -21.26
N LYS A 47 -39.57 31.38 -20.94
CA LYS A 47 -38.95 32.69 -21.13
C LYS A 47 -37.87 32.66 -22.20
N GLU A 48 -37.77 33.77 -22.93
CA GLU A 48 -36.65 34.03 -23.84
C GLU A 48 -35.34 34.12 -23.05
N ILE A 49 -34.27 33.58 -23.63
CA ILE A 49 -32.92 33.76 -23.09
C ILE A 49 -32.46 35.16 -23.52
N PRO A 50 -32.05 36.04 -22.59
CA PRO A 50 -31.51 37.34 -22.97
C PRO A 50 -30.26 37.17 -23.85
N ASP A 51 -30.19 37.84 -25.00
CA ASP A 51 -29.05 37.74 -25.92
C ASP A 51 -27.70 37.99 -25.22
N GLY A 52 -27.65 38.95 -24.30
CA GLY A 52 -26.46 39.25 -23.50
C GLY A 52 -25.96 38.09 -22.63
N LEU A 53 -26.81 37.13 -22.25
CA LEU A 53 -26.38 35.94 -21.50
C LEU A 53 -25.62 34.97 -22.42
N LEU A 54 -26.16 34.70 -23.62
CA LEU A 54 -25.50 33.82 -24.59
C LEU A 54 -24.18 34.41 -25.10
N GLU A 55 -24.12 35.74 -25.26
CA GLU A 55 -22.87 36.44 -25.58
C GLU A 55 -21.80 36.19 -24.51
N ILE A 56 -22.14 36.32 -23.22
CA ILE A 56 -21.19 36.07 -22.11
C ILE A 56 -20.72 34.61 -22.10
N MET A 57 -21.63 33.65 -22.33
CA MET A 57 -21.27 32.23 -22.38
C MET A 57 -20.40 31.90 -23.59
N SER A 58 -20.66 32.54 -24.75
CA SER A 58 -19.81 32.45 -25.94
C SER A 58 -18.40 33.00 -25.69
N GLU A 59 -18.28 34.13 -24.99
CA GLU A 59 -16.98 34.67 -24.56
C GLU A 59 -16.24 33.70 -23.62
N SER A 60 -16.97 33.03 -22.73
CA SER A 60 -16.44 31.96 -21.86
C SER A 60 -15.92 30.78 -22.68
N GLU A 61 -16.69 30.25 -23.63
CA GLU A 61 -16.24 29.15 -24.52
C GLU A 61 -14.99 29.54 -25.32
N LYS A 62 -14.96 30.75 -25.87
CA LYS A 62 -13.77 31.28 -26.55
C LYS A 62 -12.57 31.29 -25.62
N LYS A 63 -12.76 31.68 -24.36
CA LYS A 63 -11.68 31.73 -23.37
C LYS A 63 -11.16 30.34 -23.00
N VAL A 64 -12.03 29.34 -22.93
CA VAL A 64 -11.65 27.93 -22.74
C VAL A 64 -10.88 27.40 -23.96
N ASN A 65 -11.27 27.76 -25.17
CA ASN A 65 -10.54 27.39 -26.39
C ASN A 65 -9.14 28.03 -26.44
N GLU A 66 -9.02 29.32 -26.12
CA GLU A 66 -7.72 30.01 -25.97
C GLU A 66 -6.83 29.30 -24.93
N PHE A 67 -7.41 28.87 -23.81
CA PHE A 67 -6.71 28.07 -22.80
C PHE A 67 -6.15 26.76 -23.39
N MET A 68 -6.94 26.02 -24.18
CA MET A 68 -6.48 24.76 -24.77
C MET A 68 -5.36 24.96 -25.80
N GLU A 69 -5.40 26.04 -26.57
CA GLU A 69 -4.31 26.42 -27.48
C GLU A 69 -3.03 26.81 -26.73
N GLU A 70 -3.13 27.64 -25.70
CA GLU A 70 -2.01 28.03 -24.83
C GLU A 70 -1.43 26.80 -24.11
N TYR A 71 -2.30 25.90 -23.62
CA TYR A 71 -1.90 24.63 -23.01
C TYR A 71 -1.09 23.78 -23.98
N GLY A 72 -1.51 23.66 -25.25
CA GLY A 72 -0.77 22.92 -26.28
C GLY A 72 0.67 23.40 -26.44
N LYS A 73 0.89 24.72 -26.44
CA LYS A 73 2.21 25.36 -26.57
C LYS A 73 3.15 25.07 -25.40
N THR A 74 2.62 24.76 -24.21
CA THR A 74 3.46 24.39 -23.05
C THR A 74 4.27 23.10 -23.29
N SER A 75 3.88 22.29 -24.28
CA SER A 75 4.57 21.03 -24.60
C SER A 75 6.02 21.24 -25.04
N ASP A 76 6.37 22.44 -25.54
CA ASP A 76 7.72 22.82 -25.96
C ASP A 76 8.66 23.13 -24.78
N ILE A 77 8.12 23.32 -23.56
CA ILE A 77 8.92 23.58 -22.36
C ILE A 77 9.61 22.28 -21.94
N THR A 78 10.94 22.21 -22.09
CA THR A 78 11.72 20.98 -21.82
C THR A 78 11.83 20.65 -20.34
N ASP A 79 11.91 21.67 -19.48
CA ASP A 79 11.89 21.49 -18.03
C ASP A 79 10.49 21.11 -17.56
N VAL A 80 10.38 19.92 -16.95
CA VAL A 80 9.09 19.30 -16.65
C VAL A 80 8.39 20.03 -15.51
N SER A 81 9.14 20.49 -14.50
CA SER A 81 8.57 21.25 -13.38
C SER A 81 8.01 22.59 -13.89
N ASN A 82 8.82 23.36 -14.62
CA ASN A 82 8.40 24.63 -15.21
C ASN A 82 7.20 24.45 -16.14
N ARG A 83 7.16 23.37 -16.93
CA ARG A 83 6.01 23.06 -17.78
C ARG A 83 4.71 22.96 -16.96
N PHE A 84 4.72 22.23 -15.84
CA PHE A 84 3.55 22.09 -14.99
C PHE A 84 3.22 23.38 -14.22
N ILE A 85 4.22 24.13 -13.75
CA ILE A 85 4.02 25.44 -13.14
C ILE A 85 3.31 26.39 -14.12
N THR A 86 3.79 26.51 -15.36
CA THR A 86 3.15 27.34 -16.40
C THR A 86 1.71 26.91 -16.68
N ARG A 87 1.43 25.60 -16.66
CA ARG A 87 0.06 25.08 -16.83
C ARG A 87 -0.86 25.46 -15.66
N ALA A 88 -0.36 25.43 -14.43
CA ALA A 88 -1.10 25.85 -13.26
C ALA A 88 -1.42 27.36 -13.30
N GLU A 89 -0.44 28.18 -13.67
CA GLU A 89 -0.62 29.64 -13.87
C GLU A 89 -1.65 29.94 -14.97
N LEU A 90 -1.61 29.18 -16.06
CA LEU A 90 -2.57 29.29 -17.15
C LEU A 90 -3.99 28.94 -16.67
N CYS A 91 -4.16 27.87 -15.88
CA CYS A 91 -5.44 27.53 -15.27
C CYS A 91 -5.96 28.66 -14.37
N ASP A 92 -5.09 29.25 -13.53
CA ASP A 92 -5.45 30.35 -12.62
C ASP A 92 -5.89 31.61 -13.36
N LYS A 93 -5.14 32.00 -14.40
CA LYS A 93 -5.46 33.15 -15.27
C LYS A 93 -6.81 32.97 -15.99
N THR A 94 -7.04 31.78 -16.54
CA THR A 94 -8.30 31.46 -17.22
C THR A 94 -9.46 31.43 -16.23
N LEU A 95 -9.28 30.78 -15.07
CA LEU A 95 -10.30 30.70 -14.02
C LEU A 95 -10.78 32.09 -13.59
N LYS A 96 -9.87 33.02 -13.31
CA LYS A 96 -10.20 34.42 -12.98
C LYS A 96 -11.03 35.11 -14.06
N SER A 97 -10.77 34.81 -15.33
CA SER A 97 -11.55 35.36 -16.45
C SER A 97 -12.96 34.76 -16.49
N ILE A 98 -13.08 33.45 -16.29
CA ILE A 98 -14.37 32.74 -16.25
C ILE A 98 -15.21 33.20 -15.04
N GLU A 99 -14.61 33.46 -13.89
CA GLU A 99 -15.31 33.98 -12.70
C GLU A 99 -15.95 35.35 -12.95
N ILE A 100 -15.29 36.22 -13.74
CA ILE A 100 -15.88 37.50 -14.18
C ILE A 100 -17.07 37.27 -15.10
N PHE A 101 -16.98 36.33 -16.05
CA PHE A 101 -18.11 35.97 -16.92
C PHE A 101 -19.27 35.38 -16.12
N LYS A 102 -18.96 34.52 -15.14
CA LYS A 102 -19.95 33.97 -14.21
C LYS A 102 -20.68 35.06 -13.45
N GLU A 103 -19.98 36.02 -12.84
CA GLU A 103 -20.60 37.13 -12.09
C GLU A 103 -21.51 37.98 -13.00
N LYS A 104 -21.08 38.27 -14.23
CA LYS A 104 -21.93 38.97 -15.21
C LYS A 104 -23.18 38.16 -15.56
N ALA A 105 -23.03 36.85 -15.76
CA ALA A 105 -24.13 35.95 -16.09
C ALA A 105 -25.14 35.80 -14.93
N GLU A 106 -24.65 35.80 -13.68
CA GLU A 106 -25.48 35.81 -12.46
C GLU A 106 -26.30 37.09 -12.31
N GLY A 107 -25.90 38.18 -12.99
CA GLY A 107 -26.65 39.44 -13.06
C GLY A 107 -28.02 39.32 -13.76
N PHE A 108 -28.23 38.27 -14.58
CA PHE A 108 -29.51 38.01 -15.23
C PHE A 108 -30.45 37.26 -14.27
N LYS A 109 -31.36 37.98 -13.62
CA LYS A 109 -32.24 37.44 -12.56
C LYS A 109 -33.60 36.93 -13.05
N ASP A 110 -34.05 37.37 -14.22
CA ASP A 110 -35.39 37.08 -14.74
C ASP A 110 -35.44 35.88 -15.69
N LEU A 111 -34.47 34.96 -15.59
CA LEU A 111 -34.48 33.69 -16.32
C LEU A 111 -35.63 32.80 -15.83
N GLY A 112 -36.05 31.81 -16.63
CA GLY A 112 -36.82 30.71 -16.08
C GLY A 112 -35.91 29.68 -15.42
N ASP A 113 -36.51 28.82 -14.59
CA ASP A 113 -35.77 27.94 -13.69
C ASP A 113 -34.81 27.00 -14.44
N ALA A 114 -35.19 26.52 -15.61
CA ALA A 114 -34.34 25.62 -16.39
C ALA A 114 -33.13 26.35 -17.00
N CYS A 115 -33.34 27.53 -17.59
CA CYS A 115 -32.25 28.35 -18.12
C CYS A 115 -31.30 28.82 -17.01
N GLN A 116 -31.85 29.19 -15.85
CA GLN A 116 -31.05 29.54 -14.68
C GLN A 116 -30.16 28.37 -14.23
N ASN A 117 -30.74 27.17 -14.10
CA ASN A 117 -29.97 25.98 -13.72
C ASN A 117 -28.90 25.61 -14.76
N MET A 118 -29.21 25.71 -16.05
CA MET A 118 -28.25 25.45 -17.12
C MET A 118 -27.07 26.43 -17.09
N ARG A 119 -27.35 27.73 -16.90
CA ARG A 119 -26.31 28.76 -16.70
C ARG A 119 -25.44 28.44 -15.49
N ASP A 120 -26.05 28.17 -14.34
CA ASP A 120 -25.31 27.95 -13.09
C ASP A 120 -24.44 26.69 -13.19
N ASN A 121 -24.99 25.61 -13.78
CA ASN A 121 -24.27 24.37 -14.03
C ASN A 121 -23.12 24.55 -15.02
N TYR A 122 -23.32 25.30 -16.11
CA TYR A 122 -22.26 25.63 -17.07
C TYR A 122 -21.03 26.22 -16.37
N PHE A 123 -21.22 27.31 -15.62
CA PHE A 123 -20.11 27.99 -14.96
C PHE A 123 -19.52 27.16 -13.82
N GLU A 124 -20.33 26.39 -13.08
CA GLU A 124 -19.82 25.48 -12.06
C GLU A 124 -18.88 24.42 -12.65
N LEU A 125 -19.23 23.83 -13.80
CA LEU A 125 -18.43 22.82 -14.49
C LEU A 125 -17.13 23.41 -15.06
N VAL A 126 -17.18 24.58 -15.71
CA VAL A 126 -15.97 25.23 -16.25
C VAL A 126 -15.02 25.64 -15.12
N CYS A 127 -15.53 26.33 -14.10
CA CYS A 127 -14.73 26.73 -12.95
C CYS A 127 -14.20 25.52 -12.17
N GLY A 128 -15.01 24.47 -12.00
CA GLY A 128 -14.62 23.22 -11.36
C GLY A 128 -13.46 22.55 -12.09
N SER A 129 -13.57 22.41 -13.42
CA SER A 129 -12.50 21.84 -14.25
C SER A 129 -11.17 22.59 -14.12
N LEU A 130 -11.19 23.91 -14.24
CA LEU A 130 -9.98 24.73 -14.13
C LEU A 130 -9.35 24.65 -12.73
N ARG A 131 -10.16 24.58 -11.67
CA ARG A 131 -9.69 24.35 -10.29
C ARG A 131 -8.99 22.99 -10.15
N LEU A 132 -9.63 21.92 -10.60
CA LEU A 132 -9.06 20.56 -10.54
C LEU A 132 -7.75 20.45 -11.33
N LYS A 133 -7.70 21.04 -12.54
CA LYS A 133 -6.49 21.07 -13.37
C LYS A 133 -5.37 21.85 -12.69
N LYS A 134 -5.69 23.01 -12.10
CA LYS A 134 -4.73 23.83 -11.36
C LYS A 134 -4.12 23.03 -10.20
N GLU A 135 -4.93 22.35 -9.39
CA GLU A 135 -4.44 21.52 -8.28
C GLU A 135 -3.46 20.45 -8.75
N VAL A 136 -3.83 19.68 -9.78
CA VAL A 136 -2.98 18.65 -10.36
C VAL A 136 -1.66 19.23 -10.89
N TYR A 137 -1.71 20.34 -11.62
CA TYR A 137 -0.52 20.94 -12.22
C TYR A 137 0.37 21.64 -11.19
N SER A 138 -0.20 22.26 -10.15
CA SER A 138 0.56 22.81 -9.03
C SER A 138 1.33 21.71 -8.31
N PHE A 139 0.65 20.60 -7.96
CA PHE A 139 1.30 19.44 -7.34
C PHE A 139 2.42 18.88 -8.19
N MET A 140 2.17 18.66 -9.48
CA MET A 140 3.19 18.12 -10.38
C MET A 140 4.36 19.10 -10.59
N GLY A 141 4.08 20.40 -10.61
CA GLY A 141 5.11 21.43 -10.67
C GLY A 141 6.05 21.36 -9.46
N GLU A 142 5.48 21.33 -8.25
CA GLU A 142 6.24 21.18 -7.00
C GLU A 142 6.96 19.83 -6.94
N TYR A 143 6.28 18.72 -7.21
CA TYR A 143 6.85 17.37 -7.16
C TYR A 143 8.05 17.20 -8.11
N PHE A 144 7.98 17.72 -9.34
CA PHE A 144 9.10 17.60 -10.28
C PHE A 144 10.29 18.54 -9.99
N THR A 145 10.18 19.47 -9.03
CA THR A 145 11.38 20.13 -8.49
C THR A 145 12.26 19.14 -7.72
N ILE A 146 11.67 18.06 -7.21
CA ILE A 146 12.35 17.04 -6.42
C ILE A 146 13.24 16.17 -7.31
N ASN A 147 14.55 16.38 -7.25
CA ASN A 147 15.50 15.82 -8.22
C ASN A 147 16.37 14.66 -7.70
N TYR A 148 15.80 13.70 -6.98
CA TYR A 148 16.63 12.65 -6.35
C TYR A 148 16.66 11.34 -7.14
N THR A 149 17.79 10.64 -7.07
CA THR A 149 17.91 9.24 -7.48
C THR A 149 18.41 8.49 -6.27
N MET A 150 17.67 7.49 -5.83
CA MET A 150 18.10 6.67 -4.71
C MET A 150 19.50 6.10 -4.99
N PRO A 151 20.47 6.25 -4.07
CA PRO A 151 21.80 5.69 -4.22
C PRO A 151 21.78 4.17 -4.47
N GLU A 152 22.69 3.71 -5.32
CA GLU A 152 22.95 2.28 -5.50
C GLU A 152 23.91 1.78 -4.42
N LEU A 153 23.80 0.50 -4.04
CA LEU A 153 24.76 -0.13 -3.15
C LEU A 153 26.13 -0.24 -3.84
N LYS A 154 27.05 0.65 -3.48
CA LYS A 154 28.44 0.70 -3.93
C LYS A 154 29.35 0.97 -2.75
N GLY A 155 30.54 0.38 -2.77
CA GLY A 155 31.54 0.57 -1.71
C GLY A 155 31.15 -0.17 -0.42
N THR A 156 31.51 0.43 0.72
CA THR A 156 31.21 -0.11 2.04
C THR A 156 29.76 0.14 2.46
N TYR A 157 29.26 -0.59 3.46
CA TYR A 157 27.95 -0.29 4.04
C TYR A 157 27.89 1.13 4.63
N GLU A 158 29.00 1.64 5.18
CA GLU A 158 29.08 2.99 5.72
C GLU A 158 28.90 4.05 4.62
N GLU A 159 29.61 3.91 3.51
CA GLU A 159 29.45 4.80 2.35
C GLU A 159 28.03 4.74 1.80
N TYR A 160 27.46 3.54 1.66
CA TYR A 160 26.09 3.37 1.16
C TYR A 160 25.05 4.04 2.07
N PHE A 161 25.08 3.79 3.37
CA PHE A 161 24.11 4.36 4.29
C PHE A 161 24.30 5.87 4.52
N SER A 162 25.54 6.38 4.43
CA SER A 162 25.81 7.83 4.43
C SER A 162 25.19 8.52 3.20
N ASN A 163 25.32 7.90 2.02
CA ASN A 163 24.70 8.40 0.80
C ASN A 163 23.17 8.34 0.88
N ILE A 164 22.61 7.25 1.41
CA ILE A 164 21.15 7.12 1.60
C ILE A 164 20.62 8.12 2.63
N GLU A 165 21.35 8.37 3.71
CA GLU A 165 20.95 9.38 4.70
C GLU A 165 20.94 10.78 4.08
N SER A 166 21.98 11.14 3.34
CA SER A 166 22.02 12.44 2.64
C SER A 166 20.86 12.56 1.65
N PHE A 167 20.60 11.50 0.87
CA PHE A 167 19.44 11.40 -0.01
C PHE A 167 18.12 11.59 0.77
N TYR A 168 17.94 10.91 1.91
CA TYR A 168 16.73 11.01 2.73
C TYR A 168 16.51 12.43 3.25
N GLU A 169 17.53 13.07 3.81
CA GLU A 169 17.43 14.40 4.41
C GLU A 169 17.14 15.49 3.38
N GLU A 170 17.79 15.43 2.21
CA GLU A 170 17.53 16.36 1.09
C GLU A 170 16.10 16.18 0.57
N ARG A 171 15.73 14.92 0.30
CA ARG A 171 14.42 14.51 -0.17
C ARG A 171 13.31 14.93 0.78
N ARG A 172 13.44 14.65 2.08
CA ARG A 172 12.45 14.98 3.12
C ARG A 172 12.14 16.47 3.18
N LYS A 173 13.17 17.33 3.14
CA LYS A 173 12.99 18.79 3.20
C LYS A 173 12.14 19.31 2.03
N GLU A 174 12.35 18.77 0.85
CA GLU A 174 11.57 19.15 -0.32
C GLU A 174 10.14 18.61 -0.27
N TYR A 175 9.95 17.38 0.24
CA TYR A 175 8.61 16.83 0.46
C TYR A 175 7.78 17.64 1.46
N GLU A 176 8.38 18.04 2.58
CA GLU A 176 7.73 18.89 3.58
C GLU A 176 7.39 20.29 3.03
N GLY A 177 8.01 20.68 1.91
CA GLY A 177 7.74 21.93 1.20
C GLY A 177 6.58 21.87 0.19
N ILE A 178 6.06 20.68 -0.14
CA ILE A 178 4.91 20.52 -1.05
C ILE A 178 3.63 20.90 -0.29
N ASN A 179 2.99 21.98 -0.72
CA ASN A 179 1.77 22.50 -0.09
C ASN A 179 0.52 22.27 -0.94
N SER A 180 0.68 21.79 -2.17
CA SER A 180 -0.39 21.68 -3.17
C SER A 180 -0.96 20.27 -3.33
N ILE A 181 -0.91 19.43 -2.29
CA ILE A 181 -1.37 18.03 -2.35
C ILE A 181 -2.89 17.98 -2.63
N PRO A 182 -3.33 17.46 -3.79
CA PRO A 182 -4.75 17.39 -4.12
C PRO A 182 -5.47 16.36 -3.27
N ASP A 183 -6.70 16.67 -2.84
CA ASP A 183 -7.55 15.78 -2.01
C ASP A 183 -7.73 14.39 -2.63
N CYS A 184 -7.70 14.30 -3.96
CA CYS A 184 -7.88 13.06 -4.69
C CYS A 184 -6.72 12.06 -4.53
N ILE A 185 -5.56 12.49 -4.05
CA ILE A 185 -4.38 11.63 -3.84
C ILE A 185 -3.81 11.69 -2.43
N VAL A 186 -4.49 12.34 -1.46
CA VAL A 186 -3.98 12.47 -0.08
C VAL A 186 -3.60 11.12 0.51
N THR A 187 -4.40 10.07 0.29
CA THR A 187 -4.07 8.73 0.77
C THR A 187 -2.84 8.15 0.08
N GLU A 188 -2.77 8.19 -1.24
CA GLU A 188 -1.61 7.67 -1.96
C GLU A 188 -0.34 8.43 -1.59
N TRP A 189 -0.47 9.73 -1.34
CA TRP A 189 0.60 10.57 -0.83
C TRP A 189 1.02 10.17 0.60
N ASP A 190 0.06 9.86 1.48
CA ASP A 190 0.36 9.30 2.80
C ASP A 190 1.10 7.95 2.70
N GLY A 191 0.67 7.07 1.80
CA GLY A 191 1.36 5.81 1.51
C GLY A 191 2.77 6.01 0.97
N TYR A 192 2.96 7.04 0.14
CA TYR A 192 4.27 7.45 -0.35
C TYR A 192 5.18 7.95 0.79
N LYS A 193 4.66 8.77 1.72
CA LYS A 193 5.38 9.21 2.92
C LYS A 193 5.76 8.05 3.86
N LYS A 194 4.88 7.04 4.02
CA LYS A 194 5.22 5.82 4.79
C LYS A 194 6.45 5.10 4.23
N CYS A 195 6.70 5.18 2.92
CA CYS A 195 7.92 4.60 2.33
C CYS A 195 9.17 5.31 2.89
N ASP A 196 9.15 6.64 3.01
CA ASP A 196 10.25 7.41 3.57
C ASP A 196 10.47 7.11 5.07
N GLU A 197 9.41 6.79 5.83
CA GLU A 197 9.52 6.34 7.22
C GLU A 197 10.29 5.01 7.33
N VAL A 198 9.99 4.04 6.44
CA VAL A 198 10.73 2.76 6.38
C VAL A 198 12.19 2.99 5.98
N LEU A 199 12.46 3.93 5.06
CA LEU A 199 13.83 4.28 4.69
C LEU A 199 14.58 4.90 5.87
N LYS A 200 13.96 5.81 6.61
CA LYS A 200 14.54 6.39 7.83
C LYS A 200 14.83 5.34 8.88
N TYR A 201 13.87 4.45 9.12
CA TYR A 201 14.04 3.33 10.03
C TYR A 201 15.24 2.45 9.63
N SER A 202 15.43 2.18 8.34
CA SER A 202 16.58 1.42 7.86
C SER A 202 17.93 2.11 8.15
N ILE A 203 17.99 3.45 8.01
CA ILE A 203 19.19 4.25 8.33
C ILE A 203 19.50 4.17 9.83
N ASP A 204 18.48 4.36 10.68
CA ASP A 204 18.64 4.32 12.13
C ASP A 204 19.05 2.93 12.62
N LYS A 205 18.44 1.89 12.03
CA LYS A 205 18.79 0.50 12.27
C LYS A 205 20.25 0.23 11.93
N TYR A 206 20.73 0.70 10.77
CA TYR A 206 22.14 0.58 10.41
C TYR A 206 23.06 1.28 11.42
N LYS A 207 22.75 2.53 11.80
CA LYS A 207 23.55 3.30 12.78
C LYS A 207 23.62 2.64 14.15
N GLY A 208 22.54 1.99 14.58
CA GLY A 208 22.52 1.20 15.81
C GLY A 208 23.39 -0.05 15.68
N ALA A 209 23.23 -0.78 14.57
CA ALA A 209 23.92 -2.05 14.33
C ALA A 209 25.43 -1.89 14.11
N SER A 210 25.87 -0.82 13.43
CA SER A 210 27.28 -0.56 13.11
C SER A 210 28.15 -0.35 14.35
N LYS A 211 27.60 0.25 15.42
CA LYS A 211 28.29 0.44 16.71
C LYS A 211 28.81 -0.87 17.31
N ASN A 212 28.09 -1.97 17.09
CA ASN A 212 28.41 -3.28 17.64
C ASN A 212 28.99 -4.25 16.60
N ASN A 213 29.19 -3.82 15.34
CA ASN A 213 29.49 -4.71 14.21
C ASN A 213 28.47 -5.84 14.08
N ASP A 214 27.19 -5.51 14.25
CA ASP A 214 26.07 -6.45 14.15
C ASP A 214 25.74 -6.71 12.67
N TRP A 215 26.38 -7.74 12.12
CA TRP A 215 26.27 -8.06 10.70
C TRP A 215 24.85 -8.46 10.27
N LEU A 216 24.05 -9.11 11.13
CA LEU A 216 22.69 -9.50 10.76
C LEU A 216 21.78 -8.27 10.66
N LYS A 217 21.81 -7.36 11.65
CA LYS A 217 21.01 -6.13 11.60
C LYS A 217 21.48 -5.18 10.50
N ILE A 218 22.78 -5.11 10.20
CA ILE A 218 23.29 -4.36 9.04
C ILE A 218 22.68 -4.92 7.73
N HIS A 219 22.66 -6.25 7.55
CA HIS A 219 22.07 -6.86 6.35
C HIS A 219 20.54 -6.68 6.30
N SER A 220 19.84 -6.80 7.43
CA SER A 220 18.40 -6.52 7.50
C SER A 220 18.10 -5.05 7.19
N ALA A 221 18.86 -4.09 7.72
CA ALA A 221 18.75 -2.67 7.37
C ALA A 221 18.94 -2.45 5.87
N ARG A 222 19.91 -3.12 5.24
CA ARG A 222 20.11 -3.05 3.78
C ARG A 222 18.91 -3.62 3.02
N ASN A 223 18.33 -4.74 3.47
CA ASN A 223 17.15 -5.31 2.83
C ASN A 223 15.93 -4.38 2.93
N LEU A 224 15.74 -3.69 4.07
CA LEU A 224 14.71 -2.65 4.23
C LEU A 224 14.94 -1.43 3.34
N ALA A 225 16.19 -0.96 3.22
CA ALA A 225 16.54 0.11 2.30
C ALA A 225 16.24 -0.29 0.85
N GLU A 226 16.58 -1.51 0.44
CA GLU A 226 16.27 -2.00 -0.91
C GLU A 226 14.76 -2.21 -1.15
N ARG A 227 13.99 -2.52 -0.10
CA ARG A 227 12.52 -2.54 -0.15
C ARG A 227 11.95 -1.18 -0.53
N PHE A 228 12.50 -0.08 0.01
CA PHE A 228 12.07 1.28 -0.35
C PHE A 228 12.05 1.50 -1.86
N ARG A 229 13.08 1.05 -2.60
CA ARG A 229 13.17 1.28 -4.05
C ARG A 229 11.97 0.75 -4.83
N LYS A 230 11.44 -0.40 -4.40
CA LYS A 230 10.28 -1.01 -5.05
C LYS A 230 8.98 -0.39 -4.51
N ALA A 231 8.90 -0.11 -3.21
CA ALA A 231 7.72 0.49 -2.57
C ALA A 231 7.43 1.88 -3.09
N GLU A 232 8.46 2.70 -3.22
CA GLU A 232 8.39 4.05 -3.76
C GLU A 232 7.86 4.05 -5.20
N GLU A 233 8.30 3.11 -6.05
CA GLU A 233 7.86 2.98 -7.45
C GLU A 233 6.37 2.63 -7.55
N VAL A 234 5.87 1.73 -6.70
CA VAL A 234 4.44 1.37 -6.67
C VAL A 234 3.61 2.53 -6.13
N SER A 235 4.05 3.17 -5.04
CA SER A 235 3.38 4.34 -4.47
C SER A 235 3.35 5.51 -5.48
N TYR A 236 4.43 5.72 -6.23
CA TYR A 236 4.53 6.69 -7.31
C TYR A 236 3.48 6.45 -8.40
N ASN A 237 3.42 5.23 -8.92
CA ASN A 237 2.44 4.87 -9.95
C ASN A 237 0.99 5.01 -9.44
N SER A 238 0.75 4.73 -8.16
CA SER A 238 -0.57 4.84 -7.54
C SER A 238 -1.09 6.28 -7.54
N PHE A 239 -0.32 7.25 -7.02
CA PHE A 239 -0.79 8.64 -7.03
C PHE A 239 -0.86 9.22 -8.44
N LEU A 240 0.04 8.82 -9.36
CA LEU A 240 -0.04 9.24 -10.76
C LEU A 240 -1.35 8.81 -11.43
N GLU A 241 -1.80 7.58 -11.19
CA GLU A 241 -3.10 7.12 -11.70
C GLU A 241 -4.24 7.91 -11.06
N GLY A 242 -4.14 8.29 -9.77
CA GLY A 242 -5.09 9.20 -9.13
C GLY A 242 -5.18 10.56 -9.83
N LEU A 243 -4.03 11.22 -10.06
CA LEU A 243 -3.95 12.51 -10.76
C LEU A 243 -4.47 12.44 -12.19
N LYS A 244 -4.16 11.36 -12.92
CA LYS A 244 -4.68 11.12 -14.28
C LYS A 244 -6.19 11.16 -14.31
N ARG A 245 -6.83 10.51 -13.34
CA ARG A 245 -8.30 10.37 -13.28
C ARG A 245 -8.96 11.67 -12.93
N HIS A 246 -8.33 12.41 -12.02
CA HIS A 246 -8.73 13.76 -11.69
C HIS A 246 -8.69 14.67 -12.94
N ASN A 247 -7.63 14.59 -13.74
CA ASN A 247 -7.55 15.32 -15.00
C ASN A 247 -8.60 14.85 -16.03
N GLN A 248 -8.85 13.54 -16.16
CA GLN A 248 -9.91 13.02 -17.03
C GLN A 248 -11.30 13.50 -16.62
N PHE A 249 -11.61 13.50 -15.32
CA PHE A 249 -12.86 14.04 -14.80
C PHE A 249 -12.99 15.54 -15.11
N SER A 250 -11.90 16.30 -15.02
CA SER A 250 -11.87 17.71 -15.44
C SER A 250 -12.19 17.92 -16.93
N ASP A 251 -11.68 17.04 -17.81
CA ASP A 251 -11.98 17.10 -19.25
C ASP A 251 -13.46 16.78 -19.52
N TYR A 252 -14.03 15.81 -18.78
CA TYR A 252 -15.45 15.52 -18.86
C TYR A 252 -16.32 16.70 -18.44
N MET A 253 -15.94 17.44 -17.40
CA MET A 253 -16.67 18.64 -16.99
C MET A 253 -16.73 19.70 -18.09
N ILE A 254 -15.62 19.98 -18.76
CA ILE A 254 -15.60 20.93 -19.89
C ILE A 254 -16.47 20.44 -21.05
N SER A 255 -16.37 19.16 -21.42
CA SER A 255 -17.21 18.61 -22.49
C SER A 255 -18.71 18.72 -22.18
N TYR A 256 -19.11 18.53 -20.92
CA TYR A 256 -20.50 18.73 -20.51
C TYR A 256 -20.90 20.20 -20.47
N ALA A 257 -20.01 21.11 -20.06
CA ALA A 257 -20.27 22.55 -20.11
C ALA A 257 -20.52 23.02 -21.56
N THR A 258 -19.67 22.63 -22.51
CA THR A 258 -19.86 23.00 -23.92
C THR A 258 -21.21 22.50 -24.46
N LYS A 259 -21.63 21.26 -24.12
CA LYS A 259 -22.95 20.75 -24.53
C LYS A 259 -24.12 21.54 -23.93
N ILE A 260 -23.99 22.02 -22.69
CA ILE A 260 -24.99 22.89 -22.06
C ILE A 260 -25.10 24.21 -22.83
N TYR A 261 -23.97 24.81 -23.19
CA TYR A 261 -23.95 26.03 -23.97
C TYR A 261 -24.56 25.83 -25.37
N GLU A 262 -24.15 24.79 -26.10
CA GLU A 262 -24.69 24.44 -27.42
C GLU A 262 -26.21 24.26 -27.37
N GLU A 263 -26.72 23.57 -26.34
CA GLU A 263 -28.16 23.37 -26.17
C GLU A 263 -28.92 24.66 -25.86
N LEU A 264 -28.35 25.58 -25.07
CA LEU A 264 -28.96 26.89 -24.83
C LEU A 264 -29.02 27.74 -26.10
N VAL A 265 -27.99 27.66 -26.96
CA VAL A 265 -27.99 28.31 -28.28
C VAL A 265 -29.09 27.73 -29.17
N GLU A 266 -29.15 26.39 -29.29
CA GLU A 266 -30.19 25.70 -30.06
C GLU A 266 -31.60 26.05 -29.54
N TYR A 267 -31.80 26.04 -28.23
CA TYR A 267 -33.08 26.40 -27.61
C TYR A 267 -33.48 27.84 -27.94
N ASN A 268 -32.54 28.79 -27.96
CA ASN A 268 -32.84 30.19 -28.23
C ASN A 268 -33.37 30.42 -29.66
N GLU A 269 -32.94 29.60 -30.62
CA GLU A 269 -33.37 29.66 -32.03
C GLU A 269 -34.76 29.05 -32.29
N LEU A 270 -35.35 28.35 -31.32
CA LEU A 270 -36.67 27.72 -31.46
C LEU A 270 -37.80 28.75 -31.45
N ASP A 271 -38.90 28.42 -32.15
CA ASP A 271 -40.14 29.15 -32.06
C ASP A 271 -40.85 28.96 -30.71
N ASP A 272 -41.72 29.91 -30.34
CA ASP A 272 -42.41 29.92 -29.05
C ASP A 272 -43.24 28.65 -28.79
N GLU A 273 -43.86 28.06 -29.81
CA GLU A 273 -44.67 26.85 -29.64
C GLU A 273 -43.78 25.65 -29.26
N THR A 274 -42.61 25.56 -29.90
CA THR A 274 -41.61 24.52 -29.63
C THR A 274 -40.93 24.74 -28.28
N LYS A 275 -40.53 25.98 -27.93
CA LYS A 275 -39.93 26.31 -26.61
C LYS A 275 -40.80 25.85 -25.45
N ASN A 276 -42.12 26.11 -25.52
CA ASN A 276 -43.09 25.71 -24.49
C ASN A 276 -43.21 24.18 -24.25
N LYS A 277 -42.64 23.37 -25.15
CA LYS A 277 -42.64 21.90 -25.08
C LYS A 277 -41.22 21.33 -25.00
N TYR A 278 -40.18 22.18 -24.97
CA TYR A 278 -38.79 21.73 -24.97
C TYR A 278 -38.39 21.18 -23.60
N GLU A 279 -37.67 20.06 -23.62
CA GLU A 279 -37.07 19.45 -22.45
C GLU A 279 -35.56 19.40 -22.65
N PHE A 280 -34.82 20.06 -21.76
CA PHE A 280 -33.37 20.07 -21.78
C PHE A 280 -32.79 18.66 -21.56
N LYS A 281 -31.81 18.29 -22.38
CA LYS A 281 -31.21 16.96 -22.49
C LYS A 281 -29.83 16.89 -21.82
N ASN A 282 -29.08 17.99 -21.80
CA ASN A 282 -27.75 18.04 -21.20
C ASN A 282 -27.77 18.45 -19.72
N GLU A 283 -28.87 18.17 -19.03
CA GLU A 283 -28.95 18.27 -17.58
C GLU A 283 -27.94 17.28 -16.97
N SER A 284 -26.77 17.79 -16.61
CA SER A 284 -25.71 17.04 -15.94
C SER A 284 -25.63 17.35 -14.46
N PHE A 285 -26.38 18.36 -13.99
CA PHE A 285 -26.29 18.85 -12.63
C PHE A 285 -26.55 17.75 -11.61
N GLY A 286 -25.58 17.53 -10.73
CA GLY A 286 -25.63 16.46 -9.74
C GLY A 286 -25.28 15.07 -10.27
N LYS A 287 -25.16 14.82 -11.59
CA LYS A 287 -24.83 13.47 -12.11
C LYS A 287 -23.53 12.97 -11.48
N ILE A 288 -23.55 11.73 -11.01
CA ILE A 288 -22.41 11.14 -10.32
C ILE A 288 -21.58 10.35 -11.31
N ASN A 289 -20.29 10.66 -11.40
CA ASN A 289 -19.30 9.87 -12.10
C ASN A 289 -18.60 8.93 -11.12
N LEU A 290 -18.58 7.64 -11.45
CA LEU A 290 -18.05 6.58 -10.61
C LEU A 290 -16.98 5.79 -11.36
N TYR A 291 -15.81 5.67 -10.74
CA TYR A 291 -14.70 4.84 -11.20
C TYR A 291 -14.35 3.84 -10.11
N TYR A 292 -14.14 2.60 -10.54
CA TYR A 292 -13.97 1.48 -9.63
C TYR A 292 -12.60 0.83 -9.85
N TYR A 293 -11.93 0.53 -8.76
CA TYR A 293 -10.67 -0.20 -8.73
C TYR A 293 -10.84 -1.36 -7.77
N ASN A 294 -10.74 -2.58 -8.28
CA ASN A 294 -10.81 -3.79 -7.47
C ASN A 294 -9.45 -4.49 -7.48
N ILE A 295 -9.07 -5.06 -6.33
CA ILE A 295 -8.05 -6.09 -6.32
C ILE A 295 -8.63 -7.36 -6.98
N ASP A 296 -7.81 -8.08 -7.74
CA ASP A 296 -8.19 -9.34 -8.38
C ASP A 296 -7.75 -10.56 -7.57
N THR A 297 -6.74 -10.43 -6.73
CA THR A 297 -6.25 -11.49 -5.84
C THR A 297 -6.06 -10.99 -4.41
N ILE A 298 -6.67 -11.67 -3.44
CA ILE A 298 -6.50 -11.42 -2.01
C ILE A 298 -5.67 -12.54 -1.38
N TYR A 299 -4.56 -12.17 -0.73
CA TYR A 299 -3.83 -13.06 0.17
C TYR A 299 -4.34 -12.83 1.60
N PRO A 300 -5.10 -13.77 2.18
CA PRO A 300 -5.73 -13.56 3.48
C PRO A 300 -4.72 -13.21 4.58
N ALA A 301 -3.53 -13.80 4.59
CA ALA A 301 -2.49 -13.49 5.58
C ALA A 301 -2.00 -12.03 5.52
N LEU A 302 -2.17 -11.35 4.37
CA LEU A 302 -1.82 -9.94 4.18
C LEU A 302 -3.01 -9.00 4.34
N TYR A 303 -4.19 -9.52 4.69
CA TYR A 303 -5.39 -8.70 4.70
C TYR A 303 -5.28 -7.49 5.63
N ASN A 304 -4.67 -7.65 6.80
CA ASN A 304 -4.44 -6.55 7.74
C ASN A 304 -3.51 -5.47 7.18
N THR A 305 -2.64 -5.81 6.23
CA THR A 305 -1.65 -4.90 5.63
C THR A 305 -2.20 -4.11 4.45
N TYR A 306 -3.34 -4.50 3.88
CA TYR A 306 -3.97 -3.73 2.80
C TYR A 306 -4.57 -2.42 3.32
N ASP A 307 -4.31 -1.31 2.63
CA ASP A 307 -5.02 -0.04 2.90
C ASP A 307 -6.47 -0.09 2.38
N ALA A 308 -6.69 -0.81 1.27
CA ALA A 308 -8.01 -1.08 0.68
C ALA A 308 -7.98 -2.36 -0.15
N ILE A 309 -9.13 -3.02 -0.30
CA ILE A 309 -9.32 -4.09 -1.31
C ILE A 309 -10.18 -3.62 -2.48
N PHE A 310 -10.82 -2.46 -2.32
CA PHE A 310 -11.57 -1.79 -3.35
C PHE A 310 -11.43 -0.28 -3.20
N VAL A 311 -11.31 0.45 -4.29
CA VAL A 311 -11.32 1.91 -4.28
C VAL A 311 -12.42 2.40 -5.19
N LEU A 312 -13.26 3.29 -4.65
CA LEU A 312 -14.25 4.03 -5.40
C LEU A 312 -13.74 5.46 -5.59
N ALA A 313 -13.54 5.90 -6.82
CA ALA A 313 -13.32 7.31 -7.11
C ALA A 313 -14.60 7.93 -7.66
N ALA A 314 -15.08 8.99 -7.02
CA ALA A 314 -16.40 9.56 -7.28
C ALA A 314 -16.37 11.09 -7.31
N GLY A 315 -17.11 11.67 -8.25
CA GLY A 315 -17.34 13.12 -8.34
C GLY A 315 -18.74 13.41 -8.89
N SER A 316 -19.26 14.59 -8.59
CA SER A 316 -20.54 15.10 -9.07
C SER A 316 -20.30 16.13 -10.18
N LEU A 317 -21.03 16.03 -11.28
CA LEU A 317 -21.10 17.05 -12.32
C LEU A 317 -21.98 18.19 -11.80
N GLY A 318 -21.39 19.11 -11.02
CA GLY A 318 -22.10 20.19 -10.35
C GLY A 318 -22.81 19.75 -9.06
N GLY A 319 -22.98 20.70 -8.12
CA GLY A 319 -23.66 20.50 -6.85
C GLY A 319 -22.97 19.54 -5.87
N THR A 320 -23.66 19.25 -4.77
CA THR A 320 -23.22 18.31 -3.72
C THR A 320 -24.17 17.13 -3.64
N ARG A 321 -23.63 15.90 -3.57
CA ARG A 321 -24.39 14.67 -3.36
C ARG A 321 -23.88 13.95 -2.11
N ASP A 322 -24.81 13.37 -1.36
CA ASP A 322 -24.51 12.53 -0.20
C ASP A 322 -24.79 11.09 -0.61
N ILE A 323 -23.76 10.25 -0.73
CA ILE A 323 -23.90 8.84 -1.12
C ILE A 323 -23.65 7.90 0.06
N VAL A 324 -24.20 6.69 -0.03
CA VAL A 324 -23.91 5.56 0.88
C VAL A 324 -23.28 4.45 0.07
N VAL A 325 -22.10 4.00 0.47
CA VAL A 325 -21.38 2.91 -0.17
C VAL A 325 -21.46 1.67 0.71
N GLU A 326 -21.96 0.57 0.15
CA GLU A 326 -21.95 -0.74 0.76
C GLU A 326 -21.03 -1.67 -0.02
N ALA A 327 -20.21 -2.47 0.67
CA ALA A 327 -19.30 -3.42 0.04
C ALA A 327 -19.16 -4.70 0.86
N GLU A 328 -19.07 -5.83 0.18
CA GLU A 328 -18.93 -7.14 0.82
C GLU A 328 -18.29 -8.14 -0.14
N ILE A 329 -17.46 -9.05 0.38
CA ILE A 329 -17.18 -10.33 -0.25
C ILE A 329 -17.96 -11.41 0.52
N PRO A 330 -19.11 -11.86 0.01
CA PRO A 330 -19.98 -12.78 0.73
C PRO A 330 -19.24 -14.04 1.20
N GLY A 331 -19.38 -14.37 2.49
CA GLY A 331 -18.71 -15.50 3.11
C GLY A 331 -17.20 -15.33 3.33
N PHE A 332 -16.67 -14.11 3.22
CA PHE A 332 -15.29 -13.78 3.59
C PHE A 332 -15.20 -12.50 4.44
N THR A 333 -15.96 -11.46 4.11
CA THR A 333 -15.99 -10.21 4.88
C THR A 333 -17.35 -9.94 5.51
N GLN A 334 -17.37 -9.10 6.54
CA GLN A 334 -18.56 -8.42 7.03
C GLN A 334 -19.03 -7.39 6.01
N LYS A 335 -20.31 -7.00 6.09
CA LYS A 335 -20.86 -5.93 5.27
C LYS A 335 -20.29 -4.58 5.72
N TYR A 336 -19.56 -3.92 4.82
CA TYR A 336 -19.13 -2.54 4.97
C TYR A 336 -20.26 -1.60 4.58
N LYS A 337 -20.46 -0.50 5.32
CA LYS A 337 -21.43 0.56 5.00
C LYS A 337 -20.92 1.90 5.52
N GLN A 338 -20.73 2.88 4.64
CA GLN A 338 -20.29 4.22 5.03
C GLN A 338 -20.88 5.31 4.11
N SER A 339 -21.13 6.48 4.67
CA SER A 339 -21.65 7.65 3.95
C SER A 339 -20.53 8.61 3.55
N PHE A 340 -20.62 9.17 2.35
CA PHE A 340 -19.67 10.13 1.82
C PHE A 340 -20.39 11.30 1.17
N LYS A 341 -19.84 12.50 1.34
CA LYS A 341 -20.20 13.66 0.56
C LYS A 341 -19.27 13.74 -0.65
N ILE A 342 -19.85 13.90 -1.84
CA ILE A 342 -19.14 14.11 -3.11
C ILE A 342 -19.60 15.43 -3.74
N THR A 343 -18.67 16.16 -4.33
CA THR A 343 -18.87 17.47 -4.97
C THR A 343 -18.25 17.41 -6.37
N THR A 344 -18.04 18.56 -7.00
CA THR A 344 -17.13 18.67 -8.16
C THR A 344 -15.69 18.27 -7.83
N ASP A 345 -15.35 18.12 -6.54
CA ASP A 345 -14.03 17.66 -6.11
C ASP A 345 -14.03 16.13 -6.14
N PHE A 346 -13.24 15.59 -7.06
CA PHE A 346 -13.20 14.16 -7.32
C PHE A 346 -12.49 13.42 -6.18
N LYS A 347 -13.23 12.59 -5.45
CA LYS A 347 -12.79 11.96 -4.20
C LYS A 347 -12.48 10.48 -4.39
N ARG A 348 -11.36 10.01 -3.83
CA ARG A 348 -11.08 8.56 -3.69
C ARG A 348 -11.55 8.06 -2.32
N ILE A 349 -12.25 6.95 -2.33
CA ILE A 349 -12.85 6.29 -1.18
C ILE A 349 -12.24 4.89 -1.10
N LEU A 350 -11.42 4.67 -0.07
CA LEU A 350 -10.80 3.38 0.24
C LEU A 350 -11.79 2.50 0.96
N ILE A 351 -11.98 1.29 0.44
CA ILE A 351 -12.95 0.34 0.97
C ILE A 351 -12.21 -0.94 1.37
N LYS A 352 -12.24 -1.22 2.66
CA LYS A 352 -11.72 -2.43 3.29
C LYS A 352 -12.78 -2.98 4.25
N PRO A 353 -13.67 -3.85 3.77
CA PRO A 353 -14.64 -4.51 4.64
C PRO A 353 -13.89 -5.36 5.70
N PRO A 354 -14.31 -5.38 6.98
CA PRO A 354 -13.67 -6.25 7.97
C PRO A 354 -13.82 -7.73 7.59
N VAL A 355 -12.82 -8.58 7.87
CA VAL A 355 -12.96 -10.03 7.68
C VAL A 355 -13.98 -10.59 8.68
N LEU A 356 -14.66 -11.69 8.33
CA LEU A 356 -15.52 -12.40 9.28
C LEU A 356 -14.70 -12.87 10.50
N ASN A 357 -15.26 -12.74 11.70
CA ASN A 357 -14.56 -13.05 12.95
C ASN A 357 -14.30 -14.55 13.14
N GLU A 358 -15.10 -15.41 12.52
CA GLU A 358 -14.86 -16.85 12.52
C GLU A 358 -13.66 -17.13 11.61
N LYS A 359 -12.70 -17.95 12.06
CA LYS A 359 -11.58 -18.41 11.22
C LYS A 359 -12.16 -19.06 9.97
N VAL A 360 -12.19 -18.29 8.88
CA VAL A 360 -12.69 -18.78 7.60
C VAL A 360 -11.72 -19.86 7.15
N LYS A 361 -12.21 -21.08 6.96
CA LYS A 361 -11.39 -22.19 6.48
C LYS A 361 -10.95 -21.88 5.04
N LEU A 362 -9.68 -21.50 4.87
CA LEU A 362 -9.08 -21.06 3.61
C LEU A 362 -7.88 -21.94 3.27
N ASP A 363 -8.05 -23.25 3.36
CA ASP A 363 -6.96 -24.21 3.06
C ASP A 363 -6.64 -24.30 1.57
N THR A 364 -7.53 -23.81 0.70
CA THR A 364 -7.33 -23.77 -0.75
C THR A 364 -7.82 -22.43 -1.29
N SER A 365 -7.24 -21.98 -2.40
CA SER A 365 -7.75 -20.80 -3.09
C SER A 365 -9.20 -21.02 -3.56
N LYS A 366 -10.02 -19.97 -3.54
CA LYS A 366 -11.39 -19.97 -4.05
C LYS A 366 -11.66 -18.73 -4.88
N GLU A 367 -12.45 -18.89 -5.93
CA GLU A 367 -13.02 -17.76 -6.67
C GLU A 367 -14.17 -17.16 -5.85
N ALA A 368 -14.22 -15.84 -5.77
CA ALA A 368 -15.24 -15.08 -5.07
C ALA A 368 -15.58 -13.82 -5.88
N GLN A 369 -16.49 -13.02 -5.35
CA GLN A 369 -16.86 -11.74 -5.94
C GLN A 369 -17.00 -10.70 -4.85
N ILE A 370 -16.44 -9.51 -5.08
CA ILE A 370 -16.79 -8.33 -4.29
C ILE A 370 -18.02 -7.70 -4.89
N VAL A 371 -19.05 -7.49 -4.06
CA VAL A 371 -20.29 -6.80 -4.42
C VAL A 371 -20.22 -5.41 -3.82
N VAL A 372 -20.36 -4.39 -4.66
CA VAL A 372 -20.36 -2.98 -4.26
C VAL A 372 -21.65 -2.33 -4.72
N SER A 373 -22.39 -1.76 -3.77
CA SER A 373 -23.64 -1.04 -4.03
C SER A 373 -23.54 0.39 -3.54
N ILE A 374 -24.01 1.33 -4.35
CA ILE A 374 -23.97 2.77 -4.07
C ILE A 374 -25.40 3.27 -4.10
N TYR A 375 -25.79 3.97 -3.03
CA TYR A 375 -27.12 4.53 -2.84
C TYR A 375 -27.03 6.04 -2.62
N GLU A 376 -28.13 6.75 -2.84
CA GLU A 376 -28.32 8.10 -2.33
C GLU A 376 -28.43 8.13 -0.79
N LYS A 377 -28.30 9.32 -0.19
CA LYS A 377 -28.26 9.62 1.25
C LYS A 377 -29.22 8.82 2.14
N ASN A 378 -30.43 8.60 1.65
CA ASN A 378 -31.51 7.86 2.31
C ASN A 378 -31.24 6.34 2.39
N GLY A 379 -30.23 5.83 1.66
CA GLY A 379 -29.84 4.43 1.62
C GLY A 379 -30.85 3.53 0.88
N ILE A 380 -31.83 4.13 0.19
CA ILE A 380 -32.96 3.46 -0.45
C ILE A 380 -32.80 3.52 -1.97
N ASP A 381 -32.54 4.71 -2.51
CA ASP A 381 -32.45 4.90 -3.97
C ASP A 381 -31.09 4.39 -4.47
N LEU A 382 -31.11 3.25 -5.17
CA LEU A 382 -29.93 2.60 -5.71
C LEU A 382 -29.39 3.39 -6.93
N ILE A 383 -28.14 3.83 -6.85
CA ILE A 383 -27.42 4.47 -7.96
C ILE A 383 -26.77 3.41 -8.85
N SER A 384 -26.07 2.45 -8.25
CA SER A 384 -25.31 1.43 -8.98
C SER A 384 -25.02 0.23 -8.09
N THR A 385 -25.11 -0.97 -8.66
CA THR A 385 -24.52 -2.19 -8.09
C THR A 385 -23.55 -2.77 -9.11
N LYS A 386 -22.33 -3.06 -8.65
CA LYS A 386 -21.29 -3.72 -9.42
C LYS A 386 -20.74 -4.92 -8.68
N THR A 387 -20.34 -5.90 -9.46
CA THR A 387 -19.77 -7.14 -8.97
C THR A 387 -18.47 -7.39 -9.71
N TYR A 388 -17.38 -7.56 -8.97
CA TYR A 388 -16.06 -7.81 -9.54
C TYR A 388 -15.54 -9.17 -9.08
N PRO A 389 -15.01 -10.01 -9.98
CA PRO A 389 -14.37 -11.26 -9.58
C PRO A 389 -13.13 -10.97 -8.74
N VAL A 390 -12.92 -11.78 -7.71
CA VAL A 390 -11.72 -11.73 -6.87
C VAL A 390 -11.36 -13.15 -6.46
N LYS A 391 -10.09 -13.51 -6.63
CA LYS A 391 -9.54 -14.78 -6.17
C LYS A 391 -9.06 -14.62 -4.73
N ILE A 392 -9.60 -15.40 -3.82
CA ILE A 392 -9.10 -15.48 -2.44
C ILE A 392 -8.13 -16.64 -2.39
N MET A 393 -6.86 -16.37 -2.11
CA MET A 393 -5.82 -17.39 -1.99
C MET A 393 -5.98 -18.21 -0.70
N SER A 394 -5.21 -19.29 -0.56
CA SER A 394 -5.15 -19.97 0.73
C SER A 394 -4.62 -19.02 1.79
N ILE A 395 -5.05 -19.18 3.05
CA ILE A 395 -4.42 -18.52 4.19
C ILE A 395 -2.94 -18.88 4.30
N ASN A 396 -2.53 -20.02 3.73
CA ASN A 396 -1.15 -20.52 3.73
C ASN A 396 -0.36 -20.11 2.49
N ASP A 397 -0.96 -19.42 1.50
CA ASP A 397 -0.22 -19.01 0.30
C ASP A 397 0.56 -17.72 0.57
N VAL A 398 1.89 -17.83 0.62
CA VAL A 398 2.81 -16.68 0.74
C VAL A 398 3.18 -16.19 -0.64
N ALA A 399 2.97 -14.89 -0.88
CA ALA A 399 3.42 -14.25 -2.10
C ALA A 399 4.88 -13.79 -2.04
N TRP A 400 5.81 -14.66 -2.48
CA TRP A 400 7.26 -14.36 -2.49
C TRP A 400 7.69 -13.37 -3.54
N TYR A 401 6.87 -13.12 -4.56
CA TYR A 401 7.04 -12.07 -5.57
C TYR A 401 5.66 -11.54 -5.99
N GLY A 402 5.46 -10.22 -5.98
CA GLY A 402 4.21 -9.58 -6.38
C GLY A 402 4.36 -8.06 -6.41
N ASP A 403 3.77 -7.43 -7.43
CA ASP A 403 3.72 -5.98 -7.67
C ASP A 403 2.34 -5.38 -7.35
N GLU A 404 1.34 -6.21 -7.04
CA GLU A 404 -0.08 -5.86 -6.85
C GLU A 404 -0.42 -5.25 -5.48
N TYR A 405 0.41 -4.32 -5.00
CA TYR A 405 0.27 -3.51 -3.77
C TYR A 405 0.71 -4.18 -2.45
N GLY A 406 1.57 -3.47 -1.71
CA GLY A 406 2.30 -3.95 -0.53
C GLY A 406 3.71 -4.40 -0.89
N VAL A 407 4.63 -3.46 -1.10
CA VAL A 407 5.93 -3.82 -1.65
C VAL A 407 6.93 -4.23 -0.58
N SER A 408 7.03 -5.53 -0.35
CA SER A 408 8.27 -6.34 -0.36
C SER A 408 7.86 -7.76 -0.11
N THR A 409 8.35 -8.64 -0.96
CA THR A 409 7.68 -9.91 -1.21
C THR A 409 8.18 -11.01 -0.27
N ARG A 410 9.35 -10.80 0.36
CA ARG A 410 9.90 -11.75 1.34
C ARG A 410 9.52 -11.40 2.78
N ASP A 411 9.46 -10.12 3.13
CA ASP A 411 9.12 -9.69 4.48
C ASP A 411 7.67 -10.03 4.86
N ASN A 412 6.78 -10.17 3.87
CA ASN A 412 5.39 -10.63 4.05
C ASN A 412 5.26 -11.92 4.86
N ILE A 413 6.33 -12.73 4.91
CA ILE A 413 6.41 -13.91 5.77
C ILE A 413 6.24 -13.58 7.27
N LEU A 414 6.50 -12.33 7.67
CA LEU A 414 6.29 -11.86 9.04
C LEU A 414 4.81 -11.91 9.46
N CYS A 415 3.85 -11.90 8.53
CA CYS A 415 2.44 -12.12 8.84
C CYS A 415 2.13 -13.57 9.31
N TYR A 416 3.10 -14.48 9.24
CA TYR A 416 2.99 -15.84 9.74
C TYR A 416 3.66 -16.03 11.12
N LEU A 417 4.32 -14.99 11.64
CA LEU A 417 4.81 -15.00 13.02
C LEU A 417 3.65 -14.83 13.99
N THR A 418 3.42 -15.85 14.82
CA THR A 418 2.29 -15.89 15.76
C THR A 418 2.78 -16.10 17.19
N PRO A 419 3.63 -15.20 17.73
CA PRO A 419 4.23 -15.36 19.06
C PRO A 419 3.19 -15.47 20.19
N TYR A 420 1.98 -14.94 19.99
CA TYR A 420 0.93 -14.90 21.00
C TYR A 420 -0.15 -15.98 20.83
N SER A 421 0.07 -16.98 19.97
CA SER A 421 -0.90 -18.07 19.80
C SER A 421 -0.88 -19.07 20.97
N ASP A 422 -2.00 -19.77 21.18
CA ASP A 422 -2.13 -20.84 22.18
C ASP A 422 -1.08 -21.95 22.00
N SER A 423 -0.69 -22.25 20.76
CA SER A 423 0.32 -23.29 20.49
C SER A 423 1.72 -22.82 20.89
N MET A 424 2.04 -21.53 20.74
CA MET A 424 3.30 -20.99 21.24
C MET A 424 3.38 -21.03 22.76
N ASP A 425 2.26 -20.78 23.45
CA ASP A 425 2.18 -20.94 24.90
C ASP A 425 2.36 -22.40 25.35
N LYS A 426 1.76 -23.36 24.64
CA LYS A 426 1.99 -24.79 24.89
C LYS A 426 3.45 -25.17 24.64
N LEU A 427 4.04 -24.70 23.54
CA LEU A 427 5.44 -24.98 23.21
C LEU A 427 6.39 -24.41 24.28
N ARG A 428 6.20 -23.16 24.69
CA ARG A 428 7.01 -22.53 25.76
C ARG A 428 6.89 -23.27 27.08
N ARG A 429 5.68 -23.73 27.45
CA ARG A 429 5.49 -24.56 28.64
C ARG A 429 6.24 -25.88 28.55
N ASN A 430 6.22 -26.55 27.41
CA ASN A 430 6.99 -27.78 27.19
C ASN A 430 8.51 -27.52 27.19
N ALA A 431 8.95 -26.37 26.69
CA ALA A 431 10.35 -25.95 26.70
C ALA A 431 10.94 -25.88 28.11
N ILE A 432 10.16 -25.54 29.15
CA ILE A 432 10.62 -25.50 30.53
C ILE A 432 11.20 -26.86 30.98
N ASN A 433 10.55 -27.97 30.62
CA ASN A 433 11.04 -29.31 30.98
C ASN A 433 12.37 -29.64 30.28
N SER A 434 12.48 -29.28 29.00
CA SER A 434 13.72 -29.43 28.23
C SER A 434 14.84 -28.54 28.77
N ILE A 435 14.53 -27.28 29.13
CA ILE A 435 15.46 -26.31 29.73
C ILE A 435 16.00 -26.85 31.06
N LYS A 436 15.13 -27.34 31.94
CA LYS A 436 15.53 -27.97 33.21
C LYS A 436 16.42 -29.16 32.99
N THR A 437 16.10 -30.00 32.01
CA THR A 437 16.88 -31.19 31.68
C THR A 437 18.26 -30.82 31.13
N ILE A 438 18.34 -29.92 30.14
CA ILE A 438 19.60 -29.52 29.48
C ILE A 438 20.51 -28.74 30.43
N SER A 439 19.95 -27.90 31.29
CA SER A 439 20.69 -27.08 32.26
C SER A 439 21.14 -27.86 33.51
N SER A 440 20.73 -29.13 33.65
CA SER A 440 20.86 -29.91 34.87
C SER A 440 20.26 -29.20 36.09
N GLY A 441 19.09 -28.57 35.91
CA GLY A 441 18.35 -27.86 36.97
C GLY A 441 18.83 -26.44 37.27
N ARG A 442 19.85 -25.92 36.58
CA ARG A 442 20.35 -24.54 36.80
C ARG A 442 19.41 -23.47 36.29
N LEU A 443 18.60 -23.80 35.29
CA LEU A 443 17.54 -22.94 34.76
C LEU A 443 16.26 -23.76 34.68
N GLU A 444 15.18 -23.23 35.25
CA GLU A 444 13.87 -23.92 35.31
C GLU A 444 12.72 -23.05 34.78
N SER A 445 13.02 -22.07 33.94
CA SER A 445 12.04 -21.16 33.35
C SER A 445 12.52 -20.59 32.02
N VAL A 446 11.58 -20.03 31.25
CA VAL A 446 11.86 -19.18 30.08
C VAL A 446 11.93 -17.74 30.58
N ILE A 447 13.10 -17.12 30.48
CA ILE A 447 13.43 -15.83 31.11
C ILE A 447 13.84 -14.73 30.13
N GLY A 448 13.89 -15.03 28.82
CA GLY A 448 14.39 -14.10 27.81
C GLY A 448 15.83 -13.70 28.11
N TYR A 449 16.09 -12.38 28.17
CA TYR A 449 17.40 -11.81 28.49
C TYR A 449 17.61 -11.48 29.98
N GLN A 450 16.73 -11.94 30.86
CA GLN A 450 16.93 -11.75 32.30
C GLN A 450 18.15 -12.54 32.81
N GLY A 451 18.81 -12.01 33.84
CA GLY A 451 20.05 -12.56 34.40
C GLY A 451 21.32 -12.07 33.69
N ASN A 452 22.47 -12.63 34.08
CA ASN A 452 23.80 -12.16 33.65
C ASN A 452 24.57 -13.18 32.79
N LEU A 453 24.07 -14.42 32.68
CA LEU A 453 24.72 -15.50 31.92
C LEU A 453 24.20 -15.54 30.48
N HIS A 454 24.30 -14.43 29.74
CA HIS A 454 23.62 -14.23 28.44
C HIS A 454 23.89 -15.35 27.42
N TYR A 455 25.17 -15.69 27.17
CA TYR A 455 25.53 -16.79 26.25
C TYR A 455 24.91 -18.14 26.64
N TYR A 456 24.92 -18.47 27.93
CA TYR A 456 24.40 -19.73 28.44
C TYR A 456 22.86 -19.76 28.43
N ASN A 457 22.22 -18.72 28.94
CA ASN A 457 20.77 -18.62 29.05
C ASN A 457 20.10 -18.59 27.67
N THR A 458 20.66 -17.85 26.72
CA THR A 458 20.14 -17.81 25.34
C THR A 458 20.29 -19.16 24.66
N TYR A 459 21.45 -19.81 24.79
CA TYR A 459 21.68 -21.14 24.23
C TYR A 459 20.67 -22.17 24.76
N ILE A 460 20.46 -22.22 26.08
CA ILE A 460 19.57 -23.20 26.70
C ILE A 460 18.11 -22.96 26.34
N GLN A 461 17.67 -21.71 26.26
CA GLN A 461 16.30 -21.42 25.86
C GLN A 461 16.05 -21.84 24.40
N ALA A 462 16.99 -21.54 23.50
CA ALA A 462 16.94 -22.00 22.11
C ALA A 462 16.96 -23.54 22.00
N ALA A 463 17.85 -24.21 22.75
CA ALA A 463 17.92 -25.67 22.80
C ALA A 463 16.65 -26.29 23.40
N GLY A 464 16.08 -25.65 24.42
CA GLY A 464 14.85 -26.03 25.07
C GLY A 464 13.65 -26.00 24.13
N VAL A 465 13.54 -24.95 23.31
CA VAL A 465 12.50 -24.83 22.27
C VAL A 465 12.67 -25.92 21.21
N MET A 466 13.87 -26.11 20.66
CA MET A 466 14.17 -27.17 19.68
C MET A 466 13.83 -28.56 20.22
N ARG A 467 14.19 -28.83 21.48
CA ARG A 467 13.93 -30.12 22.12
C ARG A 467 12.46 -30.31 22.46
N ALA A 468 11.76 -29.26 22.88
CA ALA A 468 10.32 -29.31 23.11
C ALA A 468 9.54 -29.60 21.83
N LEU A 469 9.86 -28.95 20.71
CA LEU A 469 9.26 -29.27 19.41
C LEU A 469 9.43 -30.75 19.06
N TYR A 470 10.64 -31.29 19.20
CA TYR A 470 10.90 -32.70 18.98
C TYR A 470 10.07 -33.61 19.90
N ASN A 471 10.00 -33.29 21.19
CA ASN A 471 9.25 -34.06 22.20
C ASN A 471 7.73 -33.99 21.96
N MET A 472 7.24 -32.89 21.40
CA MET A 472 5.85 -32.73 20.93
C MET A 472 5.56 -33.55 19.66
N GLY A 473 6.58 -34.17 19.08
CA GLY A 473 6.47 -35.06 17.93
C GLY A 473 6.75 -34.39 16.59
N VAL A 474 7.05 -33.08 16.57
CA VAL A 474 7.32 -32.35 15.33
C VAL A 474 8.58 -32.89 14.66
N ARG A 475 8.50 -33.14 13.35
CA ARG A 475 9.63 -33.57 12.52
C ARG A 475 9.81 -32.65 11.33
N TYR A 476 11.04 -32.55 10.86
CA TYR A 476 11.32 -31.84 9.62
C TYR A 476 10.73 -32.60 8.43
N ASP A 477 10.07 -31.89 7.53
CA ASP A 477 9.64 -32.44 6.25
C ASP A 477 10.72 -32.21 5.19
N MET A 478 11.35 -33.29 4.73
CA MET A 478 12.32 -33.27 3.62
C MET A 478 11.63 -33.17 2.24
N GLY A 479 10.30 -33.07 2.21
CA GLY A 479 9.50 -32.94 1.00
C GLY A 479 9.88 -31.73 0.16
N SER A 480 9.52 -31.79 -1.13
CA SER A 480 9.64 -30.62 -2.00
C SER A 480 8.69 -29.54 -1.51
N PHE A 481 9.20 -28.31 -1.38
CA PHE A 481 8.36 -27.15 -1.11
C PHE A 481 7.48 -26.86 -2.33
N SER A 482 6.23 -26.47 -2.10
CA SER A 482 5.33 -26.08 -3.18
C SER A 482 5.80 -24.73 -3.75
N LEU A 483 6.19 -24.70 -5.02
CA LEU A 483 6.29 -23.45 -5.78
C LEU A 483 5.41 -23.56 -7.00
N GLU A 484 4.29 -22.86 -6.98
CA GLU A 484 3.48 -22.65 -8.17
C GLU A 484 3.54 -21.16 -8.53
N ALA A 485 4.12 -20.87 -9.71
CA ALA A 485 4.48 -19.53 -10.16
C ALA A 485 5.41 -18.79 -9.17
N SER A 486 4.85 -17.89 -8.35
CA SER A 486 5.56 -17.00 -7.42
C SER A 486 5.18 -17.21 -5.95
N HIS A 487 4.33 -18.19 -5.64
CA HIS A 487 3.79 -18.41 -4.30
C HIS A 487 4.21 -19.76 -3.72
N GLN A 488 4.40 -19.78 -2.39
CA GLN A 488 4.66 -21.00 -1.64
C GLN A 488 3.60 -21.18 -0.56
N ARG A 489 3.11 -22.40 -0.42
CA ARG A 489 2.32 -22.78 0.73
C ARG A 489 3.24 -22.89 1.96
N VAL A 490 2.92 -22.11 2.99
CA VAL A 490 3.62 -22.05 4.28
C VAL A 490 2.59 -22.22 5.38
N LYS A 491 2.77 -23.25 6.19
CA LYS A 491 1.98 -23.48 7.40
C LYS A 491 2.24 -22.42 8.47
N PHE A 492 1.20 -22.11 9.25
CA PHE A 492 1.39 -21.33 10.47
C PHE A 492 2.06 -22.19 11.55
N PRO A 493 2.72 -21.55 12.54
CA PRO A 493 3.28 -22.24 13.70
C PRO A 493 2.30 -23.17 14.43
N ASP A 494 1.02 -22.81 14.50
CA ASP A 494 -0.04 -23.65 15.07
C ASP A 494 -0.18 -24.96 14.27
N ASP A 495 -0.28 -24.86 12.94
CA ASP A 495 -0.44 -26.02 12.06
C ASP A 495 0.80 -26.93 12.08
N VAL A 496 2.02 -26.38 12.19
CA VAL A 496 3.26 -27.17 12.31
C VAL A 496 3.25 -28.04 13.57
N ILE A 497 2.75 -27.50 14.68
CA ILE A 497 2.63 -28.23 15.94
C ILE A 497 1.55 -29.30 15.85
N ASP A 498 0.38 -28.96 15.31
CA ASP A 498 -0.76 -29.87 15.22
C ASP A 498 -0.51 -31.02 14.24
N ASP A 499 0.01 -30.72 13.04
CA ASP A 499 0.39 -31.71 12.03
C ASP A 499 1.66 -32.49 12.40
N LYS A 500 2.43 -32.00 13.38
CA LYS A 500 3.72 -32.54 13.80
C LYS A 500 4.75 -32.61 12.66
N SER A 501 4.67 -31.70 11.70
CA SER A 501 5.54 -31.68 10.52
C SER A 501 5.61 -30.31 9.87
N GLY A 502 6.80 -29.90 9.43
CA GLY A 502 6.96 -28.68 8.64
C GLY A 502 8.29 -28.59 7.88
N LEU A 503 8.29 -27.75 6.84
CA LEU A 503 9.42 -27.36 6.01
C LEU A 503 10.34 -26.34 6.73
N CYS A 504 11.49 -26.01 6.13
CA CYS A 504 12.52 -25.20 6.79
C CYS A 504 12.03 -23.81 7.21
N ILE A 505 11.20 -23.16 6.38
CA ILE A 505 10.61 -21.87 6.71
C ILE A 505 9.53 -21.99 7.80
N GLU A 506 8.73 -23.05 7.77
CA GLU A 506 7.63 -23.28 8.71
C GLU A 506 8.15 -23.60 10.12
N THR A 507 9.15 -24.47 10.21
CA THR A 507 9.85 -24.77 11.48
C THR A 507 10.63 -23.56 11.98
N SER A 508 11.21 -22.75 11.08
CA SER A 508 11.88 -21.50 11.45
C SER A 508 10.91 -20.46 11.99
N LEU A 509 9.73 -20.28 11.38
CA LEU A 509 8.68 -19.40 11.90
C LEU A 509 8.17 -19.87 13.27
N THR A 510 8.06 -21.18 13.47
CA THR A 510 7.64 -21.78 14.74
C THR A 510 8.64 -21.50 15.86
N VAL A 511 9.94 -21.76 15.60
CA VAL A 511 11.01 -21.48 16.57
C VAL A 511 11.13 -19.98 16.81
N ALA A 512 11.04 -19.16 15.76
CA ALA A 512 11.13 -17.71 15.88
C ALA A 512 9.97 -17.13 16.71
N SER A 513 8.74 -17.58 16.46
CA SER A 513 7.56 -17.18 17.24
C SER A 513 7.70 -17.53 18.72
N ALA A 514 8.19 -18.73 19.03
CA ALA A 514 8.39 -19.17 20.43
C ALA A 514 9.46 -18.36 21.17
N LEU A 515 10.57 -18.02 20.49
CA LEU A 515 11.64 -17.21 21.06
C LEU A 515 11.25 -15.73 21.17
N GLN A 516 10.53 -15.19 20.18
CA GLN A 516 9.99 -13.83 20.25
C GLN A 516 8.98 -13.69 21.39
N ALA A 517 8.12 -14.69 21.60
CA ALA A 517 7.20 -14.77 22.74
C ALA A 517 7.91 -14.88 24.11
N ALA A 518 9.19 -15.28 24.12
CA ALA A 518 10.04 -15.23 25.31
C ALA A 518 10.69 -13.84 25.53
N GLY A 519 10.38 -12.84 24.71
CA GLY A 519 10.99 -11.52 24.73
C GLY A 519 12.41 -11.50 24.16
N MET A 520 12.77 -12.49 23.35
CA MET A 520 14.09 -12.57 22.72
C MET A 520 14.08 -11.93 21.34
N HIS A 521 15.24 -11.44 20.90
CA HIS A 521 15.40 -10.82 19.60
C HIS A 521 15.80 -11.86 18.56
N VAL A 522 14.97 -11.99 17.53
CA VAL A 522 15.06 -13.08 16.57
C VAL A 522 15.07 -12.54 15.14
N LEU A 523 15.89 -13.14 14.28
CA LEU A 523 15.92 -12.87 12.86
C LEU A 523 15.74 -14.18 12.07
N LEU A 524 15.04 -14.09 10.95
CA LEU A 524 15.02 -15.14 9.93
C LEU A 524 16.23 -14.92 9.00
N VAL A 525 17.04 -15.96 8.85
CA VAL A 525 18.20 -15.97 7.94
C VAL A 525 17.85 -16.89 6.78
N MET A 526 17.78 -16.34 5.57
CA MET A 526 17.34 -17.04 4.37
C MET A 526 18.45 -17.07 3.30
N PRO A 527 19.38 -18.04 3.37
CA PRO A 527 20.20 -18.40 2.22
C PRO A 527 19.34 -18.91 1.05
N PRO A 528 19.88 -19.03 -0.17
CA PRO A 528 19.11 -19.49 -1.31
C PRO A 528 18.48 -20.88 -1.07
N GLY A 529 17.16 -20.95 -1.14
CA GLY A 529 16.40 -22.20 -1.00
C GLY A 529 16.31 -22.77 0.42
N HIS A 530 16.73 -22.04 1.45
CA HIS A 530 16.70 -22.52 2.84
C HIS A 530 16.38 -21.39 3.82
N ALA A 531 15.89 -21.74 5.00
CA ALA A 531 15.51 -20.80 6.05
C ALA A 531 15.95 -21.32 7.42
N GLN A 532 16.48 -20.41 8.23
CA GLN A 532 17.02 -20.66 9.55
C GLN A 532 16.66 -19.51 10.50
N VAL A 533 16.91 -19.71 11.78
CA VAL A 533 16.64 -18.72 12.82
C VAL A 533 17.95 -18.26 13.45
N ALA A 534 18.14 -16.96 13.60
CA ALA A 534 19.19 -16.40 14.44
C ALA A 534 18.56 -15.75 15.68
N VAL A 535 19.13 -16.02 16.86
CA VAL A 535 18.70 -15.39 18.11
C VAL A 535 19.88 -14.61 18.71
N GLU A 536 19.64 -13.35 19.04
CA GLU A 536 20.67 -12.48 19.64
C GLU A 536 21.03 -13.01 21.03
N VAL A 537 22.31 -12.97 21.38
CA VAL A 537 22.81 -13.48 22.67
C VAL A 537 22.31 -12.64 23.83
N SER A 538 22.26 -11.32 23.66
CA SER A 538 21.81 -10.38 24.68
C SER A 538 21.19 -9.11 24.07
N ASP A 539 20.25 -8.49 24.78
CA ASP A 539 19.75 -7.15 24.50
C ASP A 539 20.63 -6.03 25.08
N LYS A 540 21.60 -6.38 25.94
CA LYS A 540 22.48 -5.43 26.63
C LYS A 540 23.83 -6.04 27.01
N GLY A 541 24.85 -5.21 27.16
CA GLY A 541 26.17 -5.64 27.66
C GLY A 541 26.88 -6.62 26.72
N ASP A 542 27.52 -7.65 27.29
CA ASP A 542 28.26 -8.66 26.51
C ASP A 542 27.28 -9.55 25.70
N GLY A 543 27.62 -9.81 24.44
CA GLY A 543 26.78 -10.57 23.51
C GLY A 543 25.79 -9.74 22.67
N VAL A 544 25.72 -8.41 22.82
CA VAL A 544 24.93 -7.56 21.91
C VAL A 544 25.52 -7.61 20.49
N GLY A 545 24.67 -7.81 19.49
CA GLY A 545 25.07 -7.98 18.10
C GLY A 545 25.79 -9.31 17.82
N GLU A 546 25.71 -10.27 18.74
CA GLU A 546 26.19 -11.62 18.58
C GLU A 546 25.04 -12.62 18.60
N TYR A 547 25.17 -13.73 17.87
CA TYR A 547 24.03 -14.58 17.55
C TYR A 547 24.37 -16.06 17.61
N TYR A 548 23.38 -16.85 18.03
CA TYR A 548 23.31 -18.27 17.71
C TYR A 548 22.47 -18.46 16.44
N LEU A 549 22.99 -19.21 15.48
CA LEU A 549 22.25 -19.72 14.33
C LEU A 549 21.66 -21.09 14.68
N ILE A 550 20.35 -21.23 14.49
CA ILE A 550 19.55 -22.41 14.77
C ILE A 550 19.15 -23.06 13.44
N GLU A 551 19.60 -24.30 13.26
CA GLU A 551 19.29 -25.12 12.09
C GLU A 551 18.06 -25.98 12.39
N THR A 552 16.88 -25.49 12.01
CA THR A 552 15.59 -26.14 12.32
C THR A 552 15.37 -27.42 11.51
N THR A 553 16.11 -27.65 10.41
CA THR A 553 16.09 -28.94 9.70
C THR A 553 16.68 -30.08 10.52
N SER A 554 17.44 -29.78 11.58
CA SER A 554 18.02 -30.81 12.45
C SER A 554 17.00 -31.41 13.44
N LEU A 555 15.72 -31.01 13.38
CA LEU A 555 14.70 -31.44 14.35
C LEU A 555 14.59 -32.96 14.46
N ASP A 556 14.68 -33.71 13.37
CA ASP A 556 14.60 -35.18 13.35
C ASP A 556 15.98 -35.88 13.35
N SER A 557 17.06 -35.11 13.28
CA SER A 557 18.42 -35.64 13.22
C SER A 557 18.83 -36.31 14.54
N SER A 558 19.77 -37.27 14.46
CA SER A 558 20.43 -37.81 15.66
C SER A 558 21.14 -36.72 16.48
N ASN A 559 21.37 -35.54 15.90
CA ASN A 559 22.02 -34.42 16.55
C ASN A 559 21.10 -33.56 17.44
N ASN A 560 19.77 -33.75 17.38
CA ASN A 560 18.80 -33.08 18.26
C ASN A 560 18.49 -33.94 19.50
N ASN A 561 19.47 -34.09 20.38
CA ASN A 561 19.34 -34.89 21.61
C ASN A 561 19.89 -34.17 22.85
N ASP A 562 19.42 -34.59 24.03
CA ASP A 562 19.78 -33.96 25.31
C ASP A 562 21.30 -33.96 25.55
N SER A 563 22.02 -35.01 25.14
CA SER A 563 23.46 -35.14 25.40
C SER A 563 24.26 -34.05 24.67
N ILE A 564 23.91 -33.75 23.42
CA ILE A 564 24.60 -32.73 22.62
C ILE A 564 24.36 -31.34 23.22
N TYR A 565 23.11 -31.01 23.53
CA TYR A 565 22.79 -29.72 24.15
C TYR A 565 23.40 -29.59 25.55
N LYS A 566 23.36 -30.64 26.38
CA LYS A 566 24.01 -30.65 27.70
C LYS A 566 25.51 -30.42 27.61
N THR A 567 26.17 -31.09 26.67
CA THR A 567 27.62 -30.97 26.50
C THR A 567 28.01 -29.54 26.15
N ALA A 568 27.32 -28.94 25.19
CA ALA A 568 27.55 -27.55 24.80
C ALA A 568 27.17 -26.57 25.93
N ALA A 569 26.05 -26.78 26.61
CA ALA A 569 25.64 -25.94 27.74
C ALA A 569 26.68 -25.97 28.88
N GLU A 570 27.19 -27.13 29.25
CA GLU A 570 28.25 -27.27 30.26
C GLU A 570 29.57 -26.62 29.80
N ALA A 571 29.91 -26.69 28.52
CA ALA A 571 31.08 -26.00 27.98
C ALA A 571 30.95 -24.47 28.12
N ILE A 572 29.81 -23.91 27.72
CA ILE A 572 29.51 -22.46 27.84
C ILE A 572 29.46 -22.03 29.31
N TYR A 573 28.92 -22.86 30.19
CA TYR A 573 28.83 -22.55 31.62
C TYR A 573 30.21 -22.46 32.29
N LYS A 574 31.13 -23.36 31.91
CA LYS A 574 32.50 -23.38 32.44
C LYS A 574 33.36 -22.25 31.88
N ASP A 575 33.17 -21.93 30.60
CA ASP A 575 33.83 -20.83 29.91
C ASP A 575 32.85 -20.22 28.90
N SER A 576 32.42 -18.98 29.15
CA SER A 576 31.42 -18.29 28.32
C SER A 576 31.88 -18.05 26.89
N LYS A 577 33.17 -18.22 26.57
CA LYS A 577 33.71 -18.13 25.21
C LYS A 577 33.86 -19.49 24.54
N ASN A 578 33.62 -20.60 25.23
CA ASN A 578 33.59 -21.94 24.65
C ASN A 578 32.23 -22.24 23.98
N LEU A 579 31.99 -21.51 22.89
CA LEU A 579 30.72 -21.49 22.17
C LEU A 579 30.68 -22.58 21.08
N PRO A 580 29.54 -23.27 20.89
CA PRO A 580 29.43 -24.37 19.94
C PRO A 580 29.64 -23.91 18.51
N LYS A 581 30.51 -24.58 17.75
CA LYS A 581 30.81 -24.26 16.34
C LYS A 581 30.08 -25.13 15.32
N SER A 582 29.37 -26.15 15.77
CA SER A 582 28.62 -27.09 14.95
C SER A 582 27.39 -27.61 15.69
N GLY A 583 26.57 -28.41 15.01
CA GLY A 583 25.32 -28.96 15.54
C GLY A 583 24.10 -28.08 15.26
N PRO A 584 22.94 -28.43 15.85
CA PRO A 584 21.67 -27.75 15.57
C PRO A 584 21.64 -26.27 16.01
N ILE A 585 22.48 -25.90 16.97
CA ILE A 585 22.63 -24.52 17.44
C ILE A 585 24.12 -24.22 17.48
N LYS A 586 24.56 -23.28 16.66
CA LYS A 586 25.97 -22.90 16.55
C LYS A 586 26.14 -21.40 16.69
N TYR A 587 27.28 -21.00 17.23
CA TYR A 587 27.73 -19.63 17.33
C TYR A 587 28.69 -19.29 16.19
N MET A 588 28.38 -18.20 15.49
CA MET A 588 29.22 -17.66 14.43
C MET A 588 29.84 -16.35 14.90
N THR A 589 31.15 -16.22 14.68
CA THR A 589 31.89 -14.98 14.89
C THR A 589 31.45 -13.92 13.88
N LYS A 590 31.83 -12.67 14.14
CA LYS A 590 31.54 -11.54 13.24
C LYS A 590 32.07 -11.76 11.82
N THR A 591 33.27 -12.34 11.68
CA THR A 591 33.86 -12.67 10.37
C THR A 591 33.10 -13.79 9.68
N GLU A 592 32.70 -14.83 10.41
CA GLU A 592 31.88 -15.92 9.86
C GLU A 592 30.53 -15.42 9.37
N TRP A 593 29.88 -14.51 10.12
CA TRP A 593 28.64 -13.86 9.68
C TRP A 593 28.82 -13.00 8.43
N SER A 594 29.87 -12.17 8.39
CA SER A 594 30.18 -11.34 7.23
C SER A 594 30.31 -12.16 5.94
N GLU A 595 30.97 -13.33 6.02
CA GLU A 595 31.10 -14.23 4.87
C GLU A 595 29.77 -14.92 4.52
N TYR A 596 29.08 -15.45 5.52
CA TYR A 596 27.86 -16.22 5.33
C TYR A 596 26.72 -15.40 4.71
N LEU A 597 26.61 -14.13 5.11
CA LEU A 597 25.49 -13.27 4.72
C LEU A 597 25.57 -12.72 3.30
N LYS A 598 26.70 -12.88 2.57
CA LYS A 598 26.88 -12.33 1.22
C LYS A 598 25.77 -12.69 0.23
N ASN A 599 25.19 -13.90 0.37
CA ASN A 599 24.12 -14.41 -0.48
C ASN A 599 22.80 -14.66 0.29
N CYS A 600 22.66 -14.12 1.50
CA CYS A 600 21.47 -14.32 2.33
C CYS A 600 20.52 -13.12 2.26
N TYR A 601 19.22 -13.39 2.40
CA TYR A 601 18.24 -12.40 2.80
C TYR A 601 18.00 -12.55 4.31
N VAL A 602 17.96 -11.44 5.04
CA VAL A 602 17.82 -11.41 6.50
C VAL A 602 16.63 -10.55 6.83
N ILE A 603 15.70 -11.11 7.60
CA ILE A 603 14.50 -10.42 8.09
C ILE A 603 14.59 -10.39 9.61
N ASP A 604 14.47 -9.21 10.19
CA ASP A 604 14.34 -9.07 11.63
C ASP A 604 12.86 -9.21 12.00
N CYS A 605 12.55 -10.11 12.94
CA CYS A 605 11.16 -10.38 13.30
C CYS A 605 10.45 -9.15 13.90
N ASN A 606 11.21 -8.19 14.43
CA ASN A 606 10.68 -6.94 14.97
C ASN A 606 10.34 -5.90 13.90
N ASP A 607 10.80 -6.07 12.65
CA ASP A 607 10.45 -5.19 11.53
C ASP A 607 8.94 -5.26 11.21
N SER A 608 8.25 -6.31 11.65
CA SER A 608 6.80 -6.51 11.50
C SER A 608 5.99 -5.29 11.95
N THR A 609 6.39 -4.65 13.05
CA THR A 609 5.68 -3.48 13.60
C THR A 609 5.81 -2.27 12.68
N VAL A 610 7.03 -1.95 12.25
CA VAL A 610 7.30 -0.79 11.36
C VAL A 610 6.67 -0.99 9.98
N LEU A 611 6.60 -2.24 9.52
CA LEU A 611 6.03 -2.59 8.23
C LEU A 611 4.51 -2.80 8.26
N GLY A 612 3.87 -2.74 9.44
CA GLY A 612 2.45 -3.03 9.61
C GLY A 612 2.06 -4.48 9.28
N LEU A 613 3.02 -5.40 9.31
CA LEU A 613 2.84 -6.81 8.98
C LEU A 613 2.36 -7.57 10.20
N THR A 614 1.05 -7.74 10.30
CA THR A 614 0.39 -8.43 11.41
C THR A 614 -0.36 -9.65 10.89
N PRO A 615 -0.32 -10.79 11.60
CA PRO A 615 -1.13 -11.95 11.24
C PRO A 615 -2.62 -11.59 11.20
N LEU A 616 -3.35 -12.24 10.30
CA LEU A 616 -4.80 -12.03 10.17
C LEU A 616 -5.54 -12.43 11.45
N TYR A 617 -5.16 -13.57 12.03
CA TYR A 617 -5.71 -14.11 13.26
C TYR A 617 -4.57 -14.20 14.28
N GLN A 618 -4.72 -13.56 15.44
CA GLN A 618 -3.86 -13.77 16.61
C GLN A 618 -4.73 -14.18 17.79
#